data_AF-F8ESD5-F1
#
_entry.id   AF-F8ESD5-F1
#
_cell.length_a   1.000
_cell.length_b   1.000
_cell.length_c   1.000
_cell.angle_alpha   90.00
_cell.angle_beta   90.00
_cell.angle_gamma   90.00
#
_symmetry.space_group_name_H-M   'P 1'
#
loop_
_entity.id
_entity.type
_entity.pdbx_description
1 polymer ?
#
loop_
_entity_poly.entity_id
_entity_poly.type
_entity_poly.pdbx_seq_one_letter_code
_entity_poly.pdbx_strand_id
1 'polypeptide(L)'
;MTIFIKDQDAITRQIRGIAVRDGTGVLQSLGRVLIRGQDNQLYEIFHHQLQVAAMPSSVNSYSRHNPVISAPVTVQISGGVPPYRHQWSLVSLNNADQVMALSPSSATTTFRADGVPHTHAATACFRDDVTDQNGFSGSVEVNCIFTR
;
A
#
# COMPACT_ATOMS: atom_id res chain seq x y z
N MET A 1 5.39 -4.90 18.81
CA MET A 1 5.65 -6.20 19.46
C MET A 1 4.79 -7.25 18.77
N THR A 2 5.33 -8.44 18.50
CA THR A 2 4.62 -9.51 17.77
C THR A 2 4.18 -10.58 18.75
N ILE A 3 2.90 -10.95 18.75
CA ILE A 3 2.39 -12.03 19.60
C ILE A 3 2.56 -13.36 18.87
N PHE A 4 3.13 -14.33 19.56
CA PHE A 4 3.21 -15.72 19.12
C PHE A 4 2.42 -16.62 20.07
N ILE A 5 1.75 -17.62 19.50
CA ILE A 5 1.03 -18.67 20.24
C ILE A 5 1.56 -20.02 19.81
N LYS A 6 1.59 -21.01 20.71
CA LYS A 6 1.76 -22.41 20.32
C LYS A 6 0.39 -23.00 20.04
N ASP A 7 0.23 -23.66 18.89
CA ASP A 7 -0.98 -24.43 18.61
C ASP A 7 -0.95 -25.80 19.30
N GLN A 8 -1.97 -26.62 19.00
CA GLN A 8 -2.11 -27.96 19.56
C GLN A 8 -0.97 -28.91 19.16
N ASP A 9 -0.26 -28.59 18.08
CA ASP A 9 0.90 -29.33 17.57
C ASP A 9 2.23 -28.75 18.11
N ALA A 10 2.16 -27.86 19.10
CA ALA A 10 3.28 -27.10 19.66
C ALA A 10 4.02 -26.21 18.65
N ILE A 11 3.41 -25.92 17.50
CA ILE A 11 3.97 -25.04 16.47
C ILE A 11 3.73 -23.58 16.88
N THR A 12 4.81 -22.81 16.90
CA THR A 12 4.75 -21.37 17.14
C THR A 12 4.15 -20.67 15.91
N ARG A 13 3.01 -20.01 16.09
CA ARG A 13 2.33 -19.21 15.06
C ARG A 13 2.27 -17.76 15.48
N GLN A 14 2.49 -16.87 14.52
CA GLN A 14 2.29 -15.43 14.70
C GLN A 14 0.80 -15.10 14.62
N ILE A 15 0.31 -14.29 15.56
CA ILE A 15 -1.01 -13.67 15.45
C ILE A 15 -0.94 -12.55 14.39
N ARG A 16 -1.72 -12.69 13.32
CA ARG A 16 -1.82 -11.69 12.23
C ARG A 16 -3.04 -10.78 12.33
N GLY A 17 -4.01 -11.14 13.17
CA GLY A 17 -5.21 -10.36 13.40
C GLY A 17 -5.87 -10.78 14.71
N ILE A 18 -6.54 -9.83 15.35
CA ILE A 18 -7.38 -10.06 16.53
C ILE A 18 -8.74 -9.47 16.19
N ALA A 19 -9.82 -10.19 16.49
CA ALA A 19 -11.17 -9.69 16.31
C ALA A 19 -12.00 -9.98 17.55
N VAL A 20 -13.00 -9.13 17.80
CA VAL A 20 -13.98 -9.28 18.88
C VAL A 20 -15.38 -9.27 18.29
N ARG A 21 -16.30 -10.01 18.89
CA ARG A 21 -17.71 -9.92 18.49
C ARG A 21 -18.35 -8.70 19.14
N ASP A 22 -19.07 -7.91 18.35
CA ASP A 22 -19.91 -6.85 18.88
C ASP A 22 -21.23 -7.41 19.46
N GLY A 23 -22.08 -6.53 19.99
CA GLY A 23 -23.38 -6.91 20.56
C GLY A 23 -24.36 -7.54 19.56
N THR A 24 -24.06 -7.50 18.25
CA THR A 24 -24.84 -8.12 17.18
C THR A 24 -24.26 -9.47 16.75
N GLY A 25 -23.12 -9.88 17.32
CA GLY A 25 -22.43 -11.13 17.01
C GLY A 25 -21.47 -11.04 15.82
N VAL A 26 -21.32 -9.87 15.20
CA VAL A 26 -20.43 -9.63 14.06
C VAL A 26 -19.00 -9.45 14.56
N LEU A 27 -18.03 -10.05 13.86
CA LEU A 27 -16.61 -9.91 14.17
C LEU A 27 -16.08 -8.54 13.71
N GLN A 28 -15.45 -7.83 14.63
CA GLN A 28 -14.80 -6.54 14.43
C GLN A 28 -13.29 -6.71 14.63
N SER A 29 -12.51 -6.42 13.58
CA SER A 29 -11.06 -6.49 13.64
C SER A 29 -10.46 -5.37 14.48
N LEU A 30 -9.51 -5.69 15.34
CA LEU A 30 -8.84 -4.76 16.24
C LEU A 30 -7.48 -4.35 15.65
N GLY A 31 -7.28 -3.04 15.46
CA GLY A 31 -6.01 -2.50 14.99
C GLY A 31 -4.93 -2.46 16.07
N ARG A 32 -5.35 -2.41 17.34
CA ARG A 32 -4.45 -2.41 18.50
C ARG A 32 -5.11 -3.09 19.69
N VAL A 33 -4.29 -3.74 20.52
CA VAL A 33 -4.72 -4.27 21.81
C VAL A 33 -3.76 -3.77 22.88
N LEU A 34 -4.33 -3.15 23.90
CA LEU A 34 -3.62 -2.70 25.09
C LEU A 34 -4.08 -3.50 26.29
N ILE A 35 -3.16 -3.83 27.19
CA ILE A 35 -3.46 -4.41 28.50
C ILE A 35 -3.05 -3.43 29.59
N ARG A 36 -3.76 -3.44 30.72
CA ARG A 36 -3.40 -2.64 31.88
C ARG A 36 -2.46 -3.43 32.78
N GLY A 37 -1.29 -2.86 33.08
CA GLY A 37 -0.32 -3.42 33.99
C GLY A 37 -0.69 -3.24 35.47
N GLN A 38 0.08 -3.87 36.36
CA GLN A 38 -0.07 -3.73 37.81
C GLN A 38 0.22 -2.29 38.30
N ASP A 39 1.01 -1.55 37.55
CA ASP A 39 1.31 -0.13 37.72
C ASP A 39 0.21 0.80 37.19
N ASN A 40 -0.93 0.24 36.76
CA ASN A 40 -2.06 0.95 36.17
C ASN A 40 -1.76 1.62 34.82
N GLN A 41 -0.60 1.34 34.20
CA GLN A 41 -0.25 1.83 32.85
C GLN A 41 -0.82 0.93 31.76
N LEU A 42 -1.02 1.48 30.57
CA LEU A 42 -1.44 0.72 29.39
C LEU A 42 -0.22 0.27 28.58
N TYR A 43 -0.16 -1.01 28.27
CA TYR A 43 0.89 -1.64 27.47
C TYR A 43 0.30 -2.18 26.18
N GLU A 44 0.80 -1.71 25.04
CA GLU A 44 0.41 -2.26 23.74
C GLU A 44 1.03 -3.65 23.55
N ILE A 45 0.18 -4.65 23.37
CA ILE A 45 0.60 -6.04 23.17
C ILE A 45 0.40 -6.49 21.72
N PHE A 46 -0.49 -5.81 20.99
CA PHE A 46 -0.73 -6.07 19.58
C PHE A 46 -0.95 -4.75 18.85
N HIS A 47 -0.38 -4.66 17.67
CA HIS A 47 -0.63 -3.61 16.70
C HIS A 47 -0.63 -4.26 15.33
N HIS A 48 -1.72 -4.03 14.58
CA HIS A 48 -1.81 -4.44 13.20
C HIS A 48 -0.72 -3.73 12.37
N GLN A 49 0.09 -4.51 11.67
CA GLN A 49 1.13 -3.99 10.79
C GLN A 49 0.78 -4.31 9.35
N LEU A 50 0.59 -3.26 8.54
CA LEU A 50 0.50 -3.33 7.09
C LEU A 50 1.57 -2.39 6.53
N GLN A 51 2.69 -2.95 6.12
CA GLN A 51 3.78 -2.21 5.49
C GLN A 51 3.63 -2.32 3.98
N VAL A 52 3.69 -1.18 3.32
CA VAL A 52 3.51 -1.04 1.88
C VAL A 52 4.73 -0.34 1.31
N ALA A 53 5.33 -0.92 0.29
CA ALA A 53 6.49 -0.37 -0.42
C ALA A 53 6.29 -0.53 -1.93
N ALA A 54 6.88 0.35 -2.74
CA ALA A 54 6.83 0.27 -4.19
C ALA A 54 8.23 -0.01 -4.73
N MET A 55 8.32 -0.93 -5.69
CA MET A 55 9.58 -1.28 -6.33
C MET A 55 9.46 -1.20 -7.87
N PRO A 56 10.20 -0.28 -8.52
CA PRO A 56 10.97 0.82 -7.90
C PRO A 56 10.05 1.91 -7.29
N SER A 57 10.57 2.71 -6.35
CA SER A 57 9.85 3.84 -5.73
C SER A 57 9.86 5.12 -6.59
N SER A 58 10.65 5.11 -7.67
CA SER A 58 10.61 6.11 -8.72
C SER A 58 10.88 5.49 -10.08
N VAL A 59 10.29 6.05 -11.13
CA VAL A 59 10.48 5.62 -12.51
C VAL A 59 10.79 6.81 -13.40
N ASN A 60 11.82 6.66 -14.23
CA ASN A 60 12.17 7.59 -15.28
C ASN A 60 11.96 6.90 -16.62
N SER A 61 11.28 7.54 -17.56
CA SER A 61 10.96 6.93 -18.85
C SER A 61 11.01 7.92 -19.98
N TYR A 62 11.43 7.43 -21.14
CA TYR A 62 11.69 8.21 -22.33
C TYR A 62 10.99 7.58 -23.53
N SER A 63 10.36 8.40 -24.36
CA SER A 63 9.86 7.98 -25.67
C SER A 63 9.88 9.16 -26.63
N ARG A 64 10.28 8.94 -27.89
CA ARG A 64 10.27 9.97 -28.96
C ARG A 64 8.88 10.48 -29.29
N HIS A 65 7.85 9.74 -28.90
CA HIS A 65 6.45 10.04 -29.22
C HIS A 65 5.60 9.96 -27.96
N ASN A 66 4.49 10.70 -27.97
CA ASN A 66 3.43 10.49 -27.00
C ASN A 66 2.58 9.27 -27.41
N PRO A 67 2.04 8.50 -26.45
CA PRO A 67 2.30 8.62 -25.02
C PRO A 67 3.69 8.09 -24.61
N VAL A 68 4.23 8.64 -23.52
CA VAL A 68 5.39 8.04 -22.82
C VAL A 68 4.85 7.05 -21.78
N ILE A 69 5.30 5.80 -21.83
CA ILE A 69 4.87 4.74 -20.91
C ILE A 69 6.03 4.40 -19.98
N SER A 70 5.74 4.26 -18.69
CA SER A 70 6.75 3.93 -17.69
C SER A 70 7.15 2.47 -17.72
N ALA A 71 8.32 2.16 -17.14
CA ALA A 71 8.59 0.81 -16.64
C ALA A 71 7.54 0.40 -15.58
N PRO A 72 7.25 -0.91 -15.43
CA PRO A 72 6.30 -1.38 -14.42
C PRO A 72 6.80 -1.11 -13.00
N VAL A 73 5.87 -0.78 -12.12
CA VAL A 73 6.09 -0.66 -10.67
C VAL A 73 5.21 -1.68 -9.98
N THR A 74 5.80 -2.39 -9.01
CA THR A 74 5.08 -3.39 -8.20
C THR A 74 5.07 -2.98 -6.74
N VAL A 75 3.89 -3.00 -6.12
CA VAL A 75 3.72 -2.82 -4.69
C VAL A 75 4.01 -4.13 -3.96
N GLN A 76 4.91 -4.04 -2.99
CA GLN A 76 5.29 -5.09 -2.07
C GLN A 76 4.62 -4.84 -0.71
N ILE A 77 3.97 -5.87 -0.18
CA ILE A 77 3.22 -5.80 1.07
C ILE A 77 3.86 -6.76 2.08
N SER A 78 4.08 -6.27 3.30
CA SER A 78 4.51 -7.08 4.45
C SER A 78 3.54 -6.90 5.60
N GLY A 79 3.12 -8.01 6.22
CA GLY A 79 2.06 -8.01 7.23
C GLY A 79 0.65 -8.03 6.60
N GLY A 80 -0.35 -7.54 7.34
CA GLY A 80 -1.74 -7.60 6.93
C GLY A 80 -2.30 -9.02 6.77
N VAL A 81 -3.56 -9.10 6.34
CA VAL A 81 -4.22 -10.35 5.94
C VAL A 81 -4.73 -10.25 4.50
N PRO A 82 -4.30 -11.13 3.58
CA PRO A 82 -4.80 -11.14 2.21
C PRO A 82 -6.27 -11.62 2.15
N PRO A 83 -7.04 -11.30 1.09
CA PRO A 83 -6.62 -10.58 -0.11
C PRO A 83 -6.42 -9.08 0.12
N TYR A 84 -5.50 -8.49 -0.65
CA TYR A 84 -5.25 -7.06 -0.65
C TYR A 84 -5.99 -6.38 -1.80
N ARG A 85 -6.55 -5.21 -1.54
CA ARG A 85 -7.16 -4.32 -2.54
C ARG A 85 -6.24 -3.14 -2.79
N HIS A 86 -5.96 -2.87 -4.06
CA HIS A 86 -5.11 -1.77 -4.51
C HIS A 86 -5.96 -0.65 -5.11
N GLN A 87 -5.50 0.58 -4.98
CA GLN A 87 -6.15 1.76 -5.52
C GLN A 87 -5.11 2.84 -5.83
N TRP A 88 -4.60 2.81 -7.06
CA TRP A 88 -3.72 3.84 -7.58
C TRP A 88 -4.50 5.11 -7.90
N SER A 89 -3.98 6.24 -7.43
CA SER A 89 -4.51 7.58 -7.67
C SER A 89 -3.39 8.55 -8.03
N LEU A 90 -3.69 9.49 -8.92
CA LEU A 90 -2.79 10.60 -9.26
C LEU A 90 -2.83 11.63 -8.13
N VAL A 91 -1.68 11.94 -7.54
CA VAL A 91 -1.54 12.93 -6.46
C VAL A 91 -1.15 14.29 -7.02
N SER A 92 -0.19 14.32 -7.95
CA SER A 92 0.29 15.56 -8.57
C SER A 92 0.76 15.32 -9.99
N LEU A 93 0.66 16.36 -10.81
CA LEU A 93 1.06 16.37 -12.21
C LEU A 93 1.66 17.72 -12.58
N ASN A 94 2.79 17.71 -13.29
CA ASN A 94 3.40 18.89 -13.90
C ASN A 94 3.87 18.57 -15.33
N ASN A 95 3.68 19.54 -16.23
CA ASN A 95 4.20 19.53 -17.61
C ASN A 95 3.77 18.33 -18.49
N ALA A 96 2.54 17.84 -18.33
CA ALA A 96 1.88 16.93 -19.26
C ALA A 96 0.37 17.19 -19.25
N ASP A 97 -0.32 16.81 -20.32
CA ASP A 97 -1.77 17.04 -20.45
C ASP A 97 -2.55 16.08 -19.56
N GLN A 98 -2.12 14.83 -19.49
CA GLN A 98 -2.77 13.78 -18.71
C GLN A 98 -1.76 12.70 -18.33
N VAL A 99 -1.90 12.14 -17.12
CA VAL A 99 -1.17 10.94 -16.70
C VAL A 99 -2.12 10.00 -15.96
N MET A 100 -2.02 8.70 -16.22
CA MET A 100 -2.86 7.68 -15.57
C MET A 100 -2.11 6.37 -15.30
N ALA A 101 -2.51 5.66 -14.26
CA ALA A 101 -2.12 4.26 -14.04
C ALA A 101 -2.93 3.35 -14.98
N LEU A 102 -2.26 2.44 -15.69
CA LEU A 102 -2.92 1.53 -16.64
C LEU A 102 -3.62 0.34 -15.96
N SER A 103 -3.27 0.01 -14.73
CA SER A 103 -3.91 -1.05 -13.93
C SER A 103 -4.17 -0.56 -12.51
N PRO A 104 -5.14 0.37 -12.33
CA PRO A 104 -5.28 1.13 -11.09
C PRO A 104 -5.72 0.30 -9.87
N SER A 105 -6.18 -0.93 -10.08
CA SER A 105 -6.59 -1.85 -9.01
C SER A 105 -5.66 -3.05 -8.86
N SER A 106 -4.46 -2.99 -9.41
CA SER A 106 -3.47 -4.08 -9.40
C SER A 106 -2.22 -3.72 -8.61
N ALA A 107 -1.60 -4.72 -7.98
CA ALA A 107 -0.32 -4.57 -7.29
C ALA A 107 0.80 -4.12 -8.24
N THR A 108 0.75 -4.55 -9.51
CA THR A 108 1.67 -4.11 -10.56
C THR A 108 0.93 -3.23 -11.55
N THR A 109 1.47 -2.05 -11.85
CA THR A 109 0.96 -1.15 -12.89
C THR A 109 2.10 -0.48 -13.65
N THR A 110 1.77 0.07 -14.82
CA THR A 110 2.59 1.07 -15.52
C THR A 110 1.83 2.39 -15.53
N PHE A 111 2.54 3.49 -15.79
CA PHE A 111 1.97 4.82 -15.90
C PHE A 111 2.09 5.32 -17.33
N ARG A 112 1.01 5.87 -17.87
CA ARG A 112 0.96 6.46 -19.20
C ARG A 112 0.84 7.97 -19.07
N ALA A 113 1.76 8.70 -19.70
CA ALA A 113 1.72 10.15 -19.81
C ALA A 113 1.46 10.57 -21.26
N ASP A 114 0.46 11.43 -21.46
CA ASP A 114 0.13 12.08 -22.71
C ASP A 114 0.49 13.57 -22.64
N GLY A 115 0.80 14.18 -23.78
CA GLY A 115 1.14 15.61 -23.83
C GLY A 115 2.51 15.97 -23.28
N VAL A 116 3.46 15.02 -23.20
CA VAL A 116 4.82 15.32 -22.72
C VAL A 116 5.53 16.26 -23.72
N PRO A 117 6.01 17.45 -23.30
CA PRO A 117 6.67 18.40 -24.19
C PRO A 117 8.09 17.94 -24.57
N HIS A 118 8.60 18.38 -25.73
CA HIS A 118 9.96 18.03 -26.20
C HIS A 118 11.08 18.77 -25.42
N THR A 119 10.74 19.82 -24.70
CA THR A 119 11.73 20.75 -24.13
C THR A 119 11.86 20.62 -22.61
N HIS A 120 10.95 19.92 -21.96
CA HIS A 120 10.89 19.79 -20.50
C HIS A 120 10.43 18.40 -20.08
N ALA A 121 10.92 17.93 -18.94
CA ALA A 121 10.39 16.72 -18.33
C ALA A 121 8.99 16.97 -17.73
N ALA A 122 8.10 16.01 -17.93
CA ALA A 122 6.86 15.89 -17.18
C ALA A 122 7.11 15.11 -15.89
N THR A 123 6.51 15.53 -14.78
CA THR A 123 6.59 14.81 -13.51
C THR A 123 5.20 14.51 -12.97
N ALA A 124 5.03 13.33 -12.38
CA ALA A 124 3.80 12.94 -11.72
C ALA A 124 4.10 12.15 -10.45
N CYS A 125 3.30 12.33 -9.41
CA CYS A 125 3.31 11.46 -8.23
C CYS A 125 2.02 10.64 -8.22
N PHE A 126 2.15 9.32 -8.08
CA PHE A 126 1.03 8.40 -7.89
C PHE A 126 1.09 7.81 -6.49
N ARG A 127 -0.08 7.62 -5.86
CA ARG A 127 -0.22 6.91 -4.60
C ARG A 127 -1.04 5.65 -4.80
N ASP A 128 -0.55 4.51 -4.31
CA ASP A 128 -1.36 3.30 -4.12
C ASP A 128 -1.84 3.26 -2.68
N ASP A 129 -3.17 3.24 -2.51
CA ASP A 129 -3.82 2.99 -1.23
C ASP A 129 -4.19 1.49 -1.17
N VAL A 130 -3.53 0.75 -0.28
CA VAL A 130 -3.69 -0.70 -0.12
C VAL A 130 -4.52 -1.00 1.11
N THR A 131 -5.58 -1.80 0.97
CA THR A 131 -6.42 -2.27 2.07
C THR A 131 -6.39 -3.79 2.18
N ASP A 132 -6.18 -4.31 3.39
CA ASP A 132 -6.21 -5.74 3.68
C ASP A 132 -7.65 -6.28 3.87
N GLN A 133 -7.80 -7.60 4.07
CA GLN A 133 -9.10 -8.23 4.28
C GLN A 133 -9.83 -7.71 5.54
N ASN A 134 -9.07 -7.27 6.54
CA ASN A 134 -9.60 -6.78 7.80
C ASN A 134 -9.95 -5.28 7.76
N GLY A 135 -9.72 -4.61 6.62
CA GLY A 135 -10.01 -3.19 6.43
C GLY A 135 -8.88 -2.25 6.88
N PHE A 136 -7.73 -2.77 7.30
CA PHE A 136 -6.58 -1.93 7.59
C PHE A 136 -5.93 -1.47 6.30
N SER A 137 -5.50 -0.22 6.27
CA SER A 137 -4.93 0.38 5.07
C SER A 137 -3.54 0.96 5.30
N GLY A 138 -2.74 0.94 4.25
CA GLY A 138 -1.43 1.57 4.17
C GLY A 138 -1.23 2.09 2.75
N SER A 139 -0.34 3.06 2.58
CA SER A 139 -0.17 3.74 1.30
C SER A 139 1.30 3.86 0.93
N VAL A 140 1.58 3.90 -0.37
CA VAL A 140 2.91 4.19 -0.90
C VAL A 140 2.83 5.13 -2.08
N GLU A 141 3.79 6.04 -2.19
CA GLU A 141 3.91 6.97 -3.30
C GLU A 141 5.05 6.59 -4.25
N VAL A 142 4.83 6.87 -5.53
CA VAL A 142 5.77 6.61 -6.62
C VAL A 142 5.93 7.87 -7.46
N ASN A 143 7.16 8.33 -7.58
CA ASN A 143 7.50 9.48 -8.40
C ASN A 143 7.84 9.05 -9.83
N CYS A 144 7.18 9.65 -10.80
CA CYS A 144 7.36 9.37 -12.22
C CYS A 144 7.93 10.59 -12.93
N ILE A 145 8.94 10.38 -13.78
CA ILE A 145 9.49 11.39 -14.69
C ILE A 145 9.38 10.87 -16.11
N PHE A 146 8.76 11.66 -16.99
CA PHE A 146 8.58 11.35 -18.41
C PHE A 146 9.30 12.39 -19.27
N THR A 147 10.07 11.91 -20.25
CA THR A 147 10.81 12.75 -21.19
C THR A 147 10.55 12.30 -22.64
N ARG A 148 10.70 13.24 -23.58
CA ARG A 148 10.53 13.01 -25.02
C ARG A 148 11.69 13.59 -25.83
#